data_AF-A0A919U020-F1
#
_entry.id   AF-A0A919U020-F1
#
_cell.length_a   1.000
_cell.length_b   1.000
_cell.length_c   1.000
_cell.angle_alpha   90.00
_cell.angle_beta   90.00
_cell.angle_gamma   90.00
#
_symmetry.space_group_name_H-M   'P 1'
#
loop_
_entity.id
_entity.type
_entity.pdbx_description
1 polymer ?
#
loop_
_entity_poly.entity_id
_entity_poly.type
_entity_poly.pdbx_seq_one_letter_code
_entity_poly.pdbx_strand_id
1 'polypeptide(L)'
;MPKVTEDYRAARRDEIADAALRAFRRKGFQATSMAEIIEESGLSAGAIYGHYPSKAALVVDVAARVVGGRIEEIGRLVDTTPMTPPPGLVRVLVTAMTRELGSPSVMLQLWGEAVTETDIAELASTVLVRLIDTCTHYTSLWHQRTHGTPPDEADAIAADQVPLLLAAVQGYVIQSSLLPAFDGEAYLASVERNLPS
;
A
#
# COMPACT_ATOMS: atom_id res chain seq x y z
N MET A 1 -3.99 -32.53 -20.28
CA MET A 1 -4.41 -31.18 -20.72
C MET A 1 -3.46 -30.18 -20.07
N PRO A 2 -2.81 -29.28 -20.82
CA PRO A 2 -1.75 -28.43 -20.28
C PRO A 2 -2.28 -27.32 -19.37
N LYS A 3 -1.44 -26.91 -18.41
CA LYS A 3 -1.49 -25.83 -17.38
C LYS A 3 -1.96 -24.42 -17.86
N VAL A 4 -3.06 -24.33 -18.60
CA VAL A 4 -3.65 -23.03 -19.03
C VAL A 4 -4.55 -22.43 -17.93
N THR A 5 -4.68 -23.06 -16.76
CA THR A 5 -5.88 -22.90 -15.93
C THR A 5 -5.81 -21.83 -14.82
N GLU A 6 -4.66 -21.57 -14.20
CA GLU A 6 -4.59 -20.64 -13.05
C GLU A 6 -3.46 -19.62 -13.21
N ASP A 7 -2.25 -20.06 -13.56
CA ASP A 7 -1.12 -19.17 -13.85
C ASP A 7 -1.45 -18.18 -14.98
N TYR A 8 -2.10 -18.65 -16.05
CA TYR A 8 -2.56 -17.78 -17.14
C TYR A 8 -3.65 -16.80 -16.68
N ARG A 9 -4.54 -17.23 -15.79
CA ARG A 9 -5.61 -16.39 -15.26
C ARG A 9 -5.04 -15.32 -14.31
N ALA A 10 -4.06 -15.67 -13.50
CA ALA A 10 -3.32 -14.77 -12.63
C ALA A 10 -2.53 -13.74 -13.45
N ALA A 11 -1.74 -14.18 -14.43
CA ALA A 11 -1.00 -13.30 -15.34
C ALA A 11 -1.94 -12.32 -16.06
N ARG A 12 -3.12 -12.78 -16.49
CA ARG A 12 -4.11 -11.88 -17.12
C ARG A 12 -4.68 -10.86 -16.14
N ARG A 13 -4.95 -11.26 -14.89
CA ARG A 13 -5.35 -10.32 -13.82
C ARG A 13 -4.26 -9.28 -13.59
N ASP A 14 -2.99 -9.69 -13.65
CA ASP A 14 -1.85 -8.80 -13.51
C ASP A 14 -1.79 -7.75 -14.62
N GLU A 15 -1.91 -8.17 -15.88
CA GLU A 15 -1.96 -7.25 -17.02
C GLU A 15 -3.11 -6.24 -16.91
N ILE A 16 -4.29 -6.68 -16.49
CA ILE A 16 -5.47 -5.81 -16.32
C ILE A 16 -5.25 -4.83 -15.17
N ALA A 17 -4.74 -5.29 -14.04
CA ALA A 17 -4.45 -4.45 -12.88
C ALA A 17 -3.36 -3.40 -13.20
N ASP A 18 -2.33 -3.78 -13.95
CA ASP A 18 -1.29 -2.85 -14.40
C ASP A 18 -1.84 -1.79 -15.35
N ALA A 19 -2.71 -2.18 -16.29
CA ALA A 19 -3.41 -1.23 -17.16
C ALA A 19 -4.30 -0.27 -16.36
N ALA A 20 -5.06 -0.79 -15.41
CA ALA A 20 -5.88 0.01 -14.53
C ALA A 20 -5.04 1.00 -13.74
N LEU A 21 -3.92 0.55 -13.16
CA LEU A 21 -3.00 1.39 -12.39
C LEU A 21 -2.40 2.52 -13.25
N ARG A 22 -2.03 2.25 -14.50
CA ARG A 22 -1.59 3.29 -15.45
C ARG A 22 -2.70 4.30 -15.74
N ALA A 23 -3.93 3.85 -15.94
CA ALA A 23 -5.07 4.74 -16.16
C ALA A 23 -5.37 5.61 -14.92
N PHE A 24 -5.38 5.00 -13.73
CA PHE A 24 -5.61 5.66 -12.46
C PHE A 24 -4.53 6.71 -12.14
N ARG A 25 -3.26 6.45 -12.47
CA ARG A 25 -2.17 7.42 -12.33
C ARG A 25 -2.40 8.71 -13.13
N ARG A 26 -3.10 8.65 -14.27
CA ARG A 26 -3.32 9.81 -15.14
C ARG A 26 -4.49 10.68 -14.68
N LYS A 27 -5.60 10.05 -14.27
CA LYS A 27 -6.87 10.76 -14.04
C LYS A 27 -7.45 10.57 -12.62
N GLY A 28 -6.85 9.72 -11.79
CA GLY A 28 -7.40 9.27 -10.51
C GLY A 28 -8.38 8.11 -10.67
N PHE A 29 -8.77 7.49 -9.56
CA PHE A 29 -9.71 6.37 -9.57
C PHE A 29 -11.08 6.81 -10.08
N GLN A 30 -11.63 7.88 -9.52
CA GLN A 30 -13.00 8.30 -9.82
C GLN A 30 -13.20 8.67 -11.30
N ALA A 31 -12.28 9.45 -11.88
CA ALA A 31 -12.41 9.91 -13.26
C ALA A 31 -12.04 8.86 -14.32
N THR A 32 -11.49 7.70 -13.95
CA THR A 32 -11.16 6.62 -14.89
C THR A 32 -12.35 5.71 -15.13
N SER A 33 -12.74 5.49 -16.38
CA SER A 33 -13.83 4.60 -16.78
C SER A 33 -13.35 3.19 -17.13
N MET A 34 -14.26 2.20 -17.12
CA MET A 34 -13.94 0.86 -17.62
C MET A 34 -13.52 0.87 -19.09
N ALA A 35 -14.09 1.76 -19.90
CA ALA A 35 -13.75 1.89 -21.33
C ALA A 35 -12.28 2.30 -21.51
N GLU A 36 -11.78 3.25 -20.72
CA GLU A 36 -10.38 3.66 -20.75
C GLU A 36 -9.44 2.56 -20.27
N ILE A 37 -9.84 1.75 -19.29
CA ILE A 37 -9.05 0.60 -18.84
C ILE A 37 -8.98 -0.47 -19.93
N ILE A 38 -10.10 -0.71 -20.62
CA ILE A 38 -10.16 -1.63 -21.77
C ILE A 38 -9.19 -1.16 -22.86
N GLU A 39 -9.25 0.12 -23.22
CA GLU A 39 -8.34 0.73 -24.20
C GLU A 39 -6.87 0.62 -23.75
N GLU A 40 -6.57 0.98 -22.50
CA GLU A 40 -5.22 0.95 -21.92
C GLU A 40 -4.62 -0.46 -21.83
N SER A 41 -5.49 -1.48 -21.69
CA SER A 41 -5.07 -2.89 -21.60
C SER A 41 -4.81 -3.53 -22.96
N GLY A 42 -5.43 -3.01 -24.03
CA GLY A 42 -5.48 -3.67 -25.33
C GLY A 42 -6.28 -4.97 -25.36
N LEU A 43 -6.96 -5.33 -24.26
CA LEU A 43 -7.80 -6.52 -24.15
C LEU A 43 -9.24 -6.23 -24.56
N SER A 44 -10.00 -7.28 -24.88
CA SER A 44 -11.43 -7.11 -25.16
C SER A 44 -12.20 -6.79 -23.89
N ALA A 45 -13.31 -6.06 -24.03
CA ALA A 45 -14.23 -5.80 -22.93
C ALA A 45 -14.67 -7.10 -22.24
N GLY A 46 -15.01 -8.14 -23.03
CA GLY A 46 -15.41 -9.44 -22.51
C GLY A 46 -14.30 -10.13 -21.71
N ALA A 47 -13.03 -9.97 -22.09
CA ALA A 47 -11.91 -10.49 -21.31
C ALA A 47 -11.84 -9.80 -19.93
N ILE A 48 -11.89 -8.47 -19.89
CA ILE A 48 -11.82 -7.72 -18.62
C ILE A 48 -13.02 -8.02 -17.73
N TYR A 49 -14.24 -7.93 -18.26
CA TYR A 49 -15.45 -8.22 -17.49
C TYR A 49 -15.53 -9.69 -17.02
N GLY A 50 -14.85 -10.62 -17.70
CA GLY A 50 -14.69 -12.00 -17.24
C GLY A 50 -13.80 -12.17 -16.01
N HIS A 51 -12.92 -11.20 -15.73
CA HIS A 51 -12.09 -11.17 -14.52
C HIS A 51 -12.61 -10.22 -13.44
N TYR A 52 -13.17 -9.08 -13.84
CA TYR A 52 -13.62 -8.01 -12.97
C TYR A 52 -15.03 -7.58 -13.34
N PRO A 53 -16.06 -7.95 -12.55
CA PRO A 53 -17.45 -7.65 -12.88
C PRO A 53 -17.75 -6.14 -12.79
N SER A 54 -16.93 -5.37 -12.07
CA SER A 54 -17.09 -3.93 -11.88
C SER A 54 -15.74 -3.22 -11.76
N LYS A 55 -15.76 -1.90 -11.96
CA LYS A 55 -14.60 -1.03 -11.68
C LYS A 55 -14.19 -1.11 -10.21
N ALA A 56 -15.15 -1.19 -9.29
CA ALA A 56 -14.88 -1.35 -7.86
C ALA A 56 -14.05 -2.61 -7.56
N ALA A 57 -14.44 -3.76 -8.12
CA ALA A 57 -13.69 -5.02 -7.96
C ALA A 57 -12.26 -4.92 -8.49
N LEU A 58 -12.04 -4.16 -9.56
CA LEU A 58 -10.70 -3.91 -10.10
C LEU A 58 -9.87 -2.95 -9.23
N VAL A 59 -10.48 -1.87 -8.73
CA VAL A 59 -9.84 -0.93 -7.80
C VAL A 59 -9.38 -1.64 -6.52
N VAL A 60 -10.24 -2.52 -5.98
CA VAL A 60 -9.96 -3.42 -4.86
C VAL A 60 -8.71 -4.26 -5.13
N ASP A 61 -8.68 -4.98 -6.24
CA ASP A 61 -7.53 -5.83 -6.58
C ASP A 61 -6.23 -5.02 -6.75
N VAL A 62 -6.29 -3.87 -7.41
CA VAL A 62 -5.16 -2.93 -7.55
C VAL A 62 -4.67 -2.46 -6.17
N ALA A 63 -5.58 -2.07 -5.28
CA ALA A 63 -5.23 -1.63 -3.93
C ALA A 63 -4.56 -2.75 -3.11
N ALA A 64 -5.06 -3.99 -3.21
CA ALA A 64 -4.47 -5.13 -2.53
C ALA A 64 -3.03 -5.40 -3.01
N ARG A 65 -2.77 -5.30 -4.33
CA ARG A 65 -1.43 -5.43 -4.91
C ARG A 65 -0.48 -4.37 -4.37
N VAL A 66 -0.94 -3.12 -4.30
CA VAL A 66 -0.14 -1.98 -3.81
C VAL A 66 0.23 -2.13 -2.32
N VAL A 67 -0.58 -2.82 -1.53
CA VAL A 67 -0.22 -3.13 -0.14
C VAL A 67 0.68 -4.37 -0.06
N GLY A 68 0.45 -5.38 -0.92
CA GLY A 68 1.33 -6.53 -1.03
C GLY A 68 2.79 -6.12 -1.28
N GLY A 69 3.02 -5.21 -2.22
CA GLY A 69 4.36 -4.67 -2.50
C GLY A 69 5.01 -4.01 -1.28
N ARG A 70 4.23 -3.31 -0.44
CA ARG A 70 4.71 -2.71 0.82
C ARG A 70 5.11 -3.74 1.87
N ILE A 71 4.34 -4.80 2.01
CA ILE A 71 4.67 -5.90 2.93
C ILE A 71 5.99 -6.55 2.52
N GLU A 72 6.19 -6.78 1.21
CA GLU A 72 7.44 -7.32 0.68
C GLU A 72 8.63 -6.37 0.88
N GLU A 73 8.44 -5.06 0.70
CA GLU A 73 9.46 -4.04 1.00
C GLU A 73 9.92 -4.13 2.46
N ILE A 74 8.99 -4.18 3.42
CA ILE A 74 9.34 -4.32 4.85
C ILE A 74 10.06 -5.64 5.10
N GLY A 75 9.57 -6.74 4.52
CA GLY A 75 10.19 -8.06 4.65
C GLY A 75 11.66 -8.07 4.22
N ARG A 76 12.01 -7.37 3.13
CA ARG A 76 13.41 -7.23 2.66
C ARG A 76 14.31 -6.49 3.65
N LEU A 77 13.75 -5.63 4.50
CA LEU A 77 14.52 -4.86 5.47
C LEU A 77 14.91 -5.67 6.71
N VAL A 78 14.29 -6.83 6.95
CA VAL A 78 14.57 -7.69 8.11
C VAL A 78 16.03 -8.14 8.13
N ASP A 79 16.62 -8.37 6.96
CA ASP A 79 17.99 -8.88 6.84
C ASP A 79 19.04 -7.78 6.68
N THR A 80 18.65 -6.50 6.78
CA THR A 80 19.59 -5.37 6.69
C THR A 80 20.40 -5.20 7.98
N THR A 81 21.67 -4.80 7.85
CA THR A 81 22.56 -4.56 8.99
C THR A 81 23.28 -3.21 8.84
N PRO A 82 23.02 -2.21 9.72
CA PRO A 82 21.99 -2.24 10.76
C PRO A 82 20.57 -2.29 10.17
N MET A 83 19.62 -2.83 10.94
CA MET A 83 18.20 -2.77 10.55
C MET A 83 17.73 -1.31 10.52
N THR A 84 16.80 -1.01 9.62
CA THR A 84 16.16 0.32 9.56
C THR A 84 15.36 0.56 10.84
N PRO A 85 15.52 1.70 11.53
CA PRO A 85 14.68 2.03 12.69
C PRO A 85 13.20 2.16 12.32
N PRO A 86 12.26 1.91 13.26
CA PRO A 86 10.82 1.93 12.99
C PRO A 86 10.32 3.23 12.35
N PRO A 87 10.77 4.44 12.75
CA PRO A 87 10.40 5.67 12.06
C PRO A 87 10.76 5.70 10.56
N GLY A 88 11.84 5.03 10.17
CA GLY A 88 12.27 4.90 8.77
C GLY A 88 11.32 4.08 7.90
N LEU A 89 10.46 3.23 8.49
CA LEU A 89 9.43 2.51 7.75
C LEU A 89 8.43 3.46 7.07
N VAL A 90 8.21 4.66 7.62
CA VAL A 90 7.31 5.65 7.02
C VAL A 90 7.81 6.04 5.63
N ARG A 91 9.12 6.29 5.49
CA ARG A 91 9.74 6.60 4.18
C ARG A 91 9.60 5.43 3.22
N VAL A 92 9.87 4.21 3.68
CA VAL A 92 9.76 2.98 2.87
C VAL A 92 8.34 2.85 2.32
N LEU A 93 7.34 2.94 3.20
CA LEU A 93 5.92 2.81 2.86
C LEU A 93 5.46 3.91 1.90
N VAL A 94 5.84 5.16 2.16
CA VAL A 94 5.49 6.31 1.31
C VAL A 94 6.16 6.20 -0.06
N THR A 95 7.42 5.80 -0.12
CA THR A 95 8.18 5.66 -1.37
C THR A 95 7.60 4.53 -2.22
N ALA A 96 7.34 3.36 -1.63
CA ALA A 96 6.71 2.23 -2.31
C ALA A 96 5.31 2.60 -2.82
N MET A 97 4.48 3.22 -1.99
CA MET A 97 3.15 3.69 -2.36
C MET A 97 3.20 4.73 -3.49
N THR A 98 4.13 5.69 -3.46
CA THR A 98 4.26 6.71 -4.51
C THR A 98 4.75 6.09 -5.82
N ARG A 99 5.72 5.18 -5.74
CA ARG A 99 6.21 4.41 -6.90
C ARG A 99 5.11 3.61 -7.57
N GLU A 100 4.18 3.04 -6.78
CA GLU A 100 3.11 2.18 -7.26
C GLU A 100 1.85 2.96 -7.68
N LEU A 101 1.42 3.98 -6.93
CA LEU A 101 0.22 4.76 -7.24
C LEU A 101 0.49 6.00 -8.10
N GLY A 102 1.75 6.42 -8.23
CA GLY A 102 2.17 7.66 -8.89
C GLY A 102 1.86 8.93 -8.08
N SER A 103 0.68 8.99 -7.44
CA SER A 103 0.25 10.11 -6.60
C SER A 103 -0.34 9.63 -5.27
N PRO A 104 0.03 10.23 -4.12
CA PRO A 104 -0.59 9.94 -2.83
C PRO A 104 -2.11 10.20 -2.80
N SER A 105 -2.61 11.15 -3.61
CA SER A 105 -4.04 11.50 -3.66
C SER A 105 -4.93 10.34 -4.11
N VAL A 106 -4.36 9.37 -4.84
CA VAL A 106 -5.04 8.13 -5.24
C VAL A 106 -5.42 7.31 -4.02
N MET A 107 -4.55 7.23 -3.01
CA MET A 107 -4.84 6.54 -1.73
C MET A 107 -5.96 7.24 -0.97
N LEU A 108 -5.98 8.58 -0.96
CA LEU A 108 -7.02 9.35 -0.28
C LEU A 108 -8.41 9.08 -0.89
N GLN A 109 -8.51 8.97 -2.21
CA GLN A 109 -9.75 8.59 -2.90
C GLN A 109 -10.22 7.19 -2.50
N LEU A 110 -9.29 6.23 -2.40
CA LEU A 110 -9.60 4.86 -1.99
C LEU A 110 -10.12 4.81 -0.56
N TRP A 111 -9.54 5.57 0.37
CA TRP A 111 -10.06 5.65 1.74
C TRP A 111 -11.46 6.24 1.77
N GLY A 112 -11.72 7.29 0.99
CA GLY A 112 -13.07 7.85 0.86
C GLY A 112 -14.09 6.82 0.39
N GLU A 113 -13.74 6.04 -0.63
CA GLU A 113 -14.60 4.99 -1.17
C GLU A 113 -14.80 3.84 -0.18
N ALA A 114 -13.77 3.45 0.56
CA ALA A 114 -13.84 2.40 1.58
C ALA A 114 -14.79 2.76 2.75
N VAL A 115 -15.10 4.04 2.95
CA VAL A 115 -16.08 4.46 3.98
C VAL A 115 -17.52 4.29 3.48
N THR A 116 -17.75 4.25 2.16
CA THR A 116 -19.08 4.19 1.56
C THR A 116 -19.44 2.84 0.95
N GLU A 117 -18.44 2.07 0.52
CA GLU A 117 -18.61 0.80 -0.20
C GLU A 117 -18.10 -0.39 0.64
N THR A 118 -19.01 -1.26 1.09
CA THR A 118 -18.69 -2.37 2.02
C THR A 118 -17.61 -3.31 1.49
N ASP A 119 -17.69 -3.72 0.22
CA ASP A 119 -16.70 -4.63 -0.38
C ASP A 119 -15.29 -4.03 -0.38
N ILE A 120 -15.20 -2.70 -0.57
CA ILE A 120 -13.95 -1.96 -0.55
C ILE A 120 -13.45 -1.83 0.89
N ALA A 121 -14.36 -1.59 1.84
CA ALA A 121 -14.06 -1.54 3.28
C ALA A 121 -13.47 -2.86 3.80
N GLU A 122 -14.08 -3.99 3.45
CA GLU A 122 -13.66 -5.32 3.89
C GLU A 122 -12.27 -5.68 3.36
N LEU A 123 -12.01 -5.39 2.07
CA LEU A 123 -10.68 -5.59 1.52
C LEU A 123 -9.67 -4.64 2.18
N ALA A 124 -9.96 -3.34 2.25
CA ALA A 124 -9.07 -2.37 2.85
C ALA A 124 -8.71 -2.75 4.29
N SER A 125 -9.69 -3.23 5.05
CA SER A 125 -9.49 -3.71 6.42
C SER A 125 -8.57 -4.94 6.48
N THR A 126 -8.86 -5.96 5.67
CA THR A 126 -8.03 -7.18 5.58
C THR A 126 -6.58 -6.83 5.29
N VAL A 127 -6.39 -5.89 4.38
CA VAL A 127 -5.09 -5.50 3.88
C VAL A 127 -4.35 -4.60 4.88
N LEU A 128 -5.04 -3.67 5.54
CA LEU A 128 -4.48 -2.82 6.59
C LEU A 128 -4.06 -3.65 7.81
N VAL A 129 -4.85 -4.64 8.22
CA VAL A 129 -4.48 -5.54 9.32
C VAL A 129 -3.18 -6.27 9.02
N ARG A 130 -3.03 -6.84 7.81
CA ARG A 130 -1.77 -7.51 7.42
C ARG A 130 -0.57 -6.56 7.41
N LEU A 131 -0.77 -5.31 7.00
CA LEU A 131 0.29 -4.30 7.03
C LEU A 131 0.65 -3.92 8.47
N ILE A 132 -0.33 -3.73 9.35
CA ILE A 132 -0.13 -3.48 10.79
C ILE A 132 0.68 -4.62 11.40
N ASP A 133 0.25 -5.87 11.19
CA ASP A 133 0.94 -7.05 11.73
C ASP A 133 2.40 -7.12 11.26
N THR A 134 2.64 -6.80 9.98
CA THR A 134 3.99 -6.77 9.40
C THR A 134 4.86 -5.69 10.05
N CYS A 135 4.31 -4.47 10.22
CA CYS A 135 5.01 -3.37 10.88
C CYS A 135 5.28 -3.67 12.37
N THR A 136 4.33 -4.27 13.07
CA THR A 136 4.46 -4.68 14.47
C THR A 136 5.54 -5.72 14.63
N HIS A 137 5.52 -6.76 13.80
CA HIS A 137 6.55 -7.79 13.80
C HIS A 137 7.94 -7.21 13.51
N TYR A 138 8.05 -6.36 12.49
CA TYR A 138 9.31 -5.69 12.16
C TYR A 138 9.84 -4.84 13.31
N THR A 139 8.97 -4.03 13.91
CA THR A 139 9.32 -3.09 14.99
C THR A 139 9.77 -3.84 16.24
N SER A 140 9.05 -4.90 16.63
CA SER A 140 9.44 -5.78 17.73
C SER A 140 10.80 -6.42 17.47
N LEU A 141 11.01 -6.96 16.26
CA LEU A 141 12.28 -7.57 15.88
C LEU A 141 13.45 -6.57 15.90
N TRP A 142 13.20 -5.32 15.50
CA TRP A 142 14.19 -4.25 15.56
C TRP A 142 14.61 -3.96 17.01
N HIS A 143 13.66 -3.85 17.95
CA HIS A 143 13.94 -3.66 19.38
C HIS A 143 14.74 -4.82 19.97
N GLN A 144 14.35 -6.05 19.66
CA GLN A 144 15.06 -7.25 20.12
C GLN A 144 16.51 -7.27 19.63
N ARG A 145 16.76 -6.97 18.35
CA ARG A 145 18.10 -7.07 17.75
C ARG A 145 18.99 -5.88 18.06
N THR A 146 18.42 -4.68 18.14
CA THR A 146 19.19 -3.42 18.31
C THR A 146 19.40 -3.08 19.78
N HIS A 147 18.45 -3.42 20.65
CA HIS A 147 18.45 -3.04 22.06
C HIS A 147 18.49 -4.24 23.02
N GLY A 148 18.35 -5.47 22.51
CA GLY A 148 18.31 -6.67 23.34
C GLY A 148 17.02 -6.77 24.18
N THR A 149 15.98 -6.02 23.80
CA THR A 149 14.69 -6.01 24.50
C THR A 149 14.07 -7.42 24.46
N PRO A 150 13.55 -7.95 25.59
CA PRO A 150 12.84 -9.23 25.60
C PRO A 150 11.62 -9.24 24.66
N PRO A 151 11.26 -10.38 24.05
CA PRO A 151 10.18 -10.45 23.05
C PRO A 151 8.85 -9.85 23.50
N ASP A 152 8.34 -10.20 24.68
CA ASP A 152 7.04 -9.70 25.17
C ASP A 152 7.03 -8.18 25.37
N GLU A 153 8.17 -7.61 25.80
CA GLU A 153 8.33 -6.16 25.97
C GLU A 153 8.48 -5.45 24.62
N ALA A 154 9.23 -6.05 23.70
CA ALA A 154 9.37 -5.54 22.34
C ALA A 154 8.04 -5.53 21.57
N ASP A 155 7.21 -6.56 21.76
CA ASP A 155 5.86 -6.63 21.19
C ASP A 155 4.95 -5.55 21.76
N ALA A 156 5.02 -5.28 23.07
CA ALA A 156 4.26 -4.21 23.71
C ALA A 156 4.69 -2.82 23.19
N ILE A 157 6.00 -2.57 23.06
CA ILE A 157 6.53 -1.34 22.47
C ILE A 157 6.07 -1.19 21.02
N ALA A 158 6.17 -2.26 20.22
CA ALA A 158 5.74 -2.22 18.83
C ALA A 158 4.24 -1.91 18.68
N ALA A 159 3.39 -2.51 19.52
CA ALA A 159 1.95 -2.26 19.52
C ALA A 159 1.59 -0.79 19.84
N ASP A 160 2.39 -0.12 20.68
CA ASP A 160 2.24 1.32 20.99
C ASP A 160 2.78 2.22 19.88
N GLN A 161 3.94 1.87 19.29
CA GLN A 161 4.62 2.68 18.27
C GLN A 161 3.94 2.62 16.88
N VAL A 162 3.48 1.45 16.43
CA VAL A 162 2.99 1.25 15.05
C VAL A 162 1.80 2.15 14.68
N PRO A 163 0.80 2.39 15.56
CA PRO A 163 -0.26 3.36 15.26
C PRO A 163 0.26 4.76 14.91
N LEU A 164 1.36 5.21 15.54
CA LEU A 164 1.99 6.50 15.25
C LEU A 164 2.68 6.49 13.87
N LEU A 165 3.34 5.40 13.52
CA LEU A 165 3.95 5.23 12.19
C LEU A 165 2.89 5.29 11.09
N LEU A 166 1.75 4.64 11.30
CA LEU A 166 0.63 4.68 10.35
C LEU A 166 0.01 6.07 10.25
N ALA A 167 -0.16 6.76 11.39
CA ALA A 167 -0.62 8.15 11.40
C ALA A 167 0.33 9.07 10.62
N ALA A 168 1.65 8.83 10.67
CA ALA A 168 2.62 9.58 9.87
C ALA A 168 2.50 9.29 8.37
N VAL A 169 2.27 8.03 7.96
CA VAL A 169 1.99 7.71 6.55
C VAL A 169 0.70 8.41 6.08
N GLN A 170 -0.36 8.36 6.90
CA GLN A 170 -1.63 9.02 6.59
C GLN A 170 -1.51 10.54 6.52
N GLY A 171 -0.74 11.12 7.45
CA GLY A 171 -0.41 12.53 7.48
C GLY A 171 0.33 12.95 6.22
N TYR A 172 1.33 12.18 5.77
CA TYR A 172 2.02 12.42 4.50
C TYR A 172 1.04 12.41 3.33
N VAL A 173 0.17 11.39 3.23
CA VAL A 173 -0.81 11.27 2.13
C VAL A 173 -1.72 12.49 2.06
N ILE A 174 -2.30 12.90 3.19
CA ILE A 174 -3.25 14.02 3.25
C ILE A 174 -2.53 15.33 2.96
N GLN A 175 -1.41 15.60 3.62
CA GLN A 175 -0.71 16.88 3.51
C GLN A 175 -0.10 17.07 2.11
N SER A 176 0.52 16.04 1.54
CA SER A 176 1.02 16.09 0.16
C SER A 176 -0.06 16.28 -0.89
N SER A 177 -1.30 15.85 -0.58
CA SER A 177 -2.43 15.98 -1.51
C SER A 177 -3.16 17.31 -1.39
N LEU A 178 -3.18 17.94 -0.21
CA LEU A 178 -4.01 19.11 0.08
C LEU A 178 -3.22 20.41 0.27
N LEU A 179 -1.93 20.35 0.57
CA LEU A 179 -1.10 21.54 0.83
C LEU A 179 -0.20 21.83 -0.38
N PRO A 180 -0.39 22.97 -1.08
CA PRO A 180 0.35 23.29 -2.31
C PRO A 180 1.88 23.40 -2.18
N ALA A 181 2.39 23.67 -0.97
CA ALA A 181 3.81 23.84 -0.68
C ALA A 181 4.34 22.78 0.30
N PHE A 182 3.77 21.57 0.26
CA PHE A 182 4.21 20.47 1.12
C PHE A 182 5.62 20.00 0.74
N ASP A 183 6.54 20.05 1.71
CA ASP A 183 7.88 19.48 1.58
C ASP A 183 7.88 18.07 2.15
N GLY A 184 7.76 17.08 1.26
CA GLY A 184 7.72 15.67 1.62
C GLY A 184 9.02 15.17 2.26
N GLU A 185 10.17 15.66 1.83
CA GLU A 185 11.46 15.26 2.40
C GLU A 185 11.65 15.84 3.80
N ALA A 186 11.29 17.10 4.01
CA ALA A 186 11.30 17.70 5.35
C ALA A 186 10.33 16.98 6.30
N TYR A 187 9.15 16.56 5.81
CA TYR A 187 8.19 15.76 6.58
C TYR A 187 8.80 14.43 7.02
N LEU A 188 9.33 13.64 6.07
CA LEU A 188 9.91 12.32 6.36
C LEU A 188 11.13 12.43 7.28
N ALA A 189 11.99 13.42 7.07
CA ALA A 189 13.12 13.68 7.96
C ALA A 189 12.66 14.12 9.36
N SER A 190 11.54 14.83 9.47
CA SER A 190 10.95 15.20 10.76
C SER A 190 10.39 13.99 11.50
N VAL A 191 9.74 13.08 10.78
CA VAL A 191 9.24 11.81 11.33
C VAL A 191 10.40 11.00 11.90
N GLU A 192 11.48 10.82 11.14
CA GLU A 192 12.67 10.07 11.56
C GLU A 192 13.37 10.67 12.80
N ARG A 193 13.30 12.01 12.97
CA ARG A 193 13.92 12.69 14.13
C ARG A 193 13.05 12.67 15.40
N ASN A 194 11.72 12.68 15.26
CA ASN A 194 10.83 12.98 16.38
C ASN A 194 9.96 11.80 16.81
N LEU A 195 9.77 10.78 15.98
CA LEU A 195 9.10 9.56 16.42
C LEU A 195 10.06 8.67 17.19
N PRO A 196 9.57 7.95 18.21
CA PRO A 196 10.39 7.04 19.00
C PRO A 196 10.97 5.95 18.10
N SER A 197 12.27 5.72 18.24
CA SER A 197 12.93 4.50 17.74
C SER A 197 12.86 3.48 18.86
#